data_AF-A0A1M7PPX4-F1
#
_entry.id   AF-A0A1M7PPX4-F1
#
_cell.length_a   1.000
_cell.length_b   1.000
_cell.length_c   1.000
_cell.angle_alpha   90.00
_cell.angle_beta   90.00
_cell.angle_gamma   90.00
#
_symmetry.space_group_name_H-M   'P 1'
#
loop_
_entity.id
_entity.type
_entity.pdbx_description
1 polymer ?
#
loop_
_entity_poly.entity_id
_entity_poly.type
_entity_poly.pdbx_seq_one_letter_code
_entity_poly.pdbx_strand_id
1 'polypeptide(L)'
;MGDILFRQVFSTYIESGLPLIVAMDNGHQMGNVGHALIAIGRTRTTDELIDNLAVSEELDTDLKSIIGQKDIQFFDNDDIPGRFVFIDDNMPPYQLQHFETPALHYNNPNWKTCRISEFVAPLHPRMYLEAVAAKVYIKKLLLGGMFPIANGTEIFVRLFLTSNRSYKDYLARNVSFSATVREFITNMLMPEFIWVAEISDKANIKRRQAYGLFILDATEPDLNRHSKLIFGGYKNIFYYWNEEKSEIVKNYLASGSFSIYVNNLKGF
;
A
#
# COMPACT_ATOMS: atom_id res chain seq x y z
N MET A 1 -19.68 2.02 3.50
CA MET A 1 -18.47 2.57 4.14
C MET A 1 -17.42 1.48 4.37
N GLY A 2 -17.79 0.29 4.86
CA GLY A 2 -16.88 -0.86 4.98
C GLY A 2 -16.30 -1.39 3.65
N ASP A 3 -17.10 -1.38 2.57
CA ASP A 3 -16.70 -1.99 1.28
C ASP A 3 -15.47 -1.35 0.62
N ILE A 4 -15.31 -0.02 0.72
CA ILE A 4 -14.14 0.68 0.14
C ILE A 4 -12.88 0.30 0.89
N LEU A 5 -12.89 0.39 2.22
CA LEU A 5 -11.76 0.00 3.06
C LEU A 5 -11.41 -1.48 2.84
N PHE A 6 -12.41 -2.35 2.78
CA PHE A 6 -12.22 -3.78 2.54
C PHE A 6 -11.51 -4.05 1.20
N ARG A 7 -11.94 -3.40 0.11
CA ARG A 7 -11.26 -3.47 -1.19
C ARG A 7 -9.84 -2.91 -1.13
N GLN A 8 -9.63 -1.79 -0.45
CA GLN A 8 -8.31 -1.17 -0.34
C GLN A 8 -7.32 -2.10 0.38
N VAL A 9 -7.74 -2.72 1.49
CA VAL A 9 -6.91 -3.67 2.23
C VAL A 9 -6.60 -4.92 1.39
N PHE A 10 -7.60 -5.43 0.67
CA PHE A 10 -7.40 -6.52 -0.28
C PHE A 10 -6.33 -6.15 -1.33
N SER A 11 -6.44 -4.96 -1.94
CA SER A 11 -5.46 -4.44 -2.89
C SER A 11 -4.07 -4.28 -2.27
N THR A 12 -3.96 -3.76 -1.05
CA THR A 12 -2.66 -3.59 -0.36
C THR A 12 -1.92 -4.92 -0.22
N TYR A 13 -2.62 -5.99 0.17
CA TYR A 13 -1.99 -7.30 0.33
C TYR A 13 -1.66 -7.96 -1.01
N ILE A 14 -2.47 -7.77 -2.04
CA ILE A 14 -2.11 -8.17 -3.41
C ILE A 14 -0.86 -7.42 -3.87
N GLU A 15 -0.79 -6.11 -3.68
CA GLU A 15 0.38 -5.27 -4.02
C GLU A 15 1.64 -5.68 -3.24
N SER A 16 1.44 -6.29 -2.07
CA SER A 16 2.49 -6.91 -1.26
C SER A 16 3.02 -8.23 -1.83
N GLY A 17 2.43 -8.72 -2.92
CA GLY A 17 2.78 -10.00 -3.54
C GLY A 17 2.28 -11.21 -2.74
N LEU A 18 1.32 -11.03 -1.84
CA LEU A 18 0.78 -12.11 -1.02
C LEU A 18 -0.42 -12.75 -1.71
N PRO A 19 -0.46 -14.09 -1.87
CA PRO A 19 -1.65 -14.77 -2.33
C PRO A 19 -2.73 -14.70 -1.23
N LEU A 20 -3.96 -14.36 -1.60
CA LEU A 20 -5.09 -14.30 -0.69
C LEU A 20 -6.01 -15.49 -0.93
N ILE A 21 -6.45 -16.13 0.14
CA ILE A 21 -7.61 -17.03 0.09
C ILE A 21 -8.84 -16.15 0.16
N VAL A 22 -9.77 -16.32 -0.77
CA VAL A 22 -10.92 -15.43 -0.96
C VAL A 22 -12.18 -16.27 -0.89
N ALA A 23 -13.10 -15.90 0.01
CA ALA A 23 -14.46 -16.42 0.01
C ALA A 23 -15.36 -15.47 -0.78
N MET A 24 -16.18 -16.02 -1.65
CA MET A 24 -17.23 -15.29 -2.32
C MET A 24 -18.58 -15.97 -2.14
N ASP A 25 -19.62 -15.16 -2.03
CA ASP A 25 -20.99 -15.66 -1.90
C ASP A 25 -22.00 -14.65 -2.47
N ASN A 26 -23.23 -15.13 -2.65
CA ASN A 26 -24.39 -14.31 -3.00
C ASN A 26 -25.45 -14.24 -1.87
N GLY A 27 -25.04 -14.48 -0.63
CA GLY A 27 -25.92 -14.51 0.55
C GLY A 27 -26.62 -13.17 0.79
N HIS A 28 -25.99 -12.05 0.40
CA HIS A 28 -26.61 -10.71 0.45
C HIS A 28 -27.86 -10.57 -0.44
N GLN A 29 -28.11 -11.50 -1.37
CA GLN A 29 -29.33 -11.58 -2.18
C GLN A 29 -30.19 -12.80 -1.82
N MET A 30 -30.01 -13.38 -0.63
CA MET A 30 -30.65 -14.63 -0.22
C MET A 30 -30.32 -15.81 -1.17
N GLY A 31 -29.19 -15.74 -1.85
CA GLY A 31 -28.70 -16.83 -2.69
C GLY A 31 -28.05 -17.95 -1.87
N ASN A 32 -27.70 -19.03 -2.55
CA ASN A 32 -27.15 -20.25 -1.95
C ASN A 32 -25.76 -20.63 -2.51
N VAL A 33 -25.08 -19.71 -3.18
CA VAL A 33 -23.75 -19.92 -3.73
C VAL A 33 -22.73 -19.42 -2.72
N GLY A 34 -21.80 -20.30 -2.35
CA GLY A 34 -20.58 -19.96 -1.64
C GLY A 34 -19.42 -20.71 -2.28
N HIS A 35 -18.31 -20.03 -2.51
CA HIS A 35 -17.11 -20.63 -3.13
C HIS A 35 -15.83 -19.97 -2.60
N ALA A 36 -14.74 -20.74 -2.61
CA ALA A 36 -13.42 -20.25 -2.23
C ALA A 36 -12.48 -20.28 -3.43
N LEU A 37 -11.67 -19.25 -3.57
CA LEU A 37 -10.72 -19.08 -4.67
C LEU A 37 -9.45 -18.37 -4.17
N ILE A 38 -8.42 -18.31 -5.01
CA ILE A 38 -7.14 -17.67 -4.64
C ILE A 38 -6.92 -16.45 -5.51
N ALA A 39 -6.64 -15.30 -4.90
CA ALA A 39 -6.17 -14.10 -5.60
C ALA A 39 -4.64 -14.00 -5.48
N ILE A 40 -3.92 -13.85 -6.59
CA ILE A 40 -2.45 -13.92 -6.59
C ILE A 40 -1.76 -12.70 -7.21
N GLY A 41 -2.52 -11.72 -7.68
CA GLY A 41 -1.97 -10.60 -8.41
C GLY A 41 -3.04 -9.73 -9.04
N ARG A 42 -2.61 -8.79 -9.87
CA ARG A 42 -3.47 -7.87 -10.59
C ARG A 42 -2.94 -7.57 -11.98
N THR A 43 -3.77 -6.94 -12.82
CA THR A 43 -3.33 -6.32 -14.06
C THR A 43 -2.34 -5.20 -13.80
N ARG A 44 -1.51 -4.94 -14.80
CA ARG A 44 -0.57 -3.81 -14.77
C ARG A 44 -1.29 -2.49 -14.61
N THR A 45 -0.68 -1.58 -13.86
CA THR A 45 -1.14 -0.19 -13.80
C THR A 45 -0.78 0.50 -15.11
N THR A 46 -1.70 1.26 -15.69
CA THR A 46 -1.44 2.08 -16.89
C THR A 46 -1.55 3.55 -16.53
N ASP A 47 -0.90 4.39 -17.34
CA ASP A 47 -0.99 5.85 -17.21
C ASP A 47 -2.44 6.34 -17.27
N GLU A 48 -3.26 5.75 -18.14
CA GLU A 48 -4.69 6.06 -18.25
C GLU A 48 -5.46 5.77 -16.96
N LEU A 49 -5.14 4.69 -16.26
CA LEU A 49 -5.77 4.37 -14.97
C LEU A 49 -5.38 5.40 -13.90
N ILE A 50 -4.14 5.87 -13.91
CA ILE A 50 -3.65 6.90 -12.97
C ILE A 50 -4.28 8.27 -13.28
N ASP A 51 -4.37 8.62 -14.57
CA ASP A 51 -4.96 9.89 -15.00
C ASP A 51 -6.44 9.97 -14.60
N ASN A 52 -7.18 8.88 -14.79
CA ASN A 52 -8.60 8.78 -14.42
C ASN A 52 -8.87 8.46 -12.94
N LEU A 53 -7.84 8.27 -12.13
CA LEU A 53 -8.00 7.98 -10.70
C LEU A 53 -8.67 9.17 -9.99
N ALA A 54 -9.80 8.91 -9.34
CA ALA A 54 -10.50 9.90 -8.52
C ALA A 54 -9.71 10.19 -7.22
N VAL A 55 -9.93 11.38 -6.65
CA VAL A 55 -9.39 11.71 -5.31
C VAL A 55 -9.95 10.71 -4.31
N SER A 56 -9.06 10.10 -3.53
CA SER A 56 -9.41 9.06 -2.56
C SER A 56 -10.24 9.64 -1.41
N GLU A 57 -11.23 8.85 -0.96
CA GLU A 57 -11.99 9.16 0.24
C GLU A 57 -11.15 8.89 1.48
N GLU A 58 -10.96 9.90 2.34
CA GLU A 58 -10.31 9.73 3.65
C GLU A 58 -11.37 9.47 4.73
N LEU A 59 -11.17 8.38 5.48
CA LEU A 59 -12.09 7.90 6.51
C LEU A 59 -11.68 8.40 7.90
N ASP A 60 -10.40 8.64 8.15
CA ASP A 60 -9.93 9.22 9.41
C ASP A 60 -10.29 10.72 9.45
N THR A 61 -11.06 11.12 10.46
CA THR A 61 -11.64 12.47 10.56
C THR A 61 -10.59 13.55 10.68
N ASP A 62 -9.48 13.28 11.36
CA ASP A 62 -8.40 14.25 11.57
C ASP A 62 -7.64 14.46 10.27
N LEU A 63 -7.30 13.36 9.58
CA LEU A 63 -6.67 13.42 8.27
C LEU A 63 -7.58 14.12 7.25
N LYS A 64 -8.87 13.81 7.23
CA LYS A 64 -9.86 14.46 6.36
C LYS A 64 -9.91 15.97 6.59
N SER A 65 -9.87 16.40 7.85
CA SER A 65 -9.82 17.81 8.22
C SER A 65 -8.55 18.49 7.69
N ILE A 66 -7.37 17.88 7.90
CA ILE A 66 -6.09 18.42 7.43
C ILE A 66 -6.05 18.50 5.89
N ILE A 67 -6.53 17.47 5.20
CA ILE A 67 -6.61 17.41 3.75
C ILE A 67 -7.49 18.54 3.23
N GLY A 68 -8.68 18.74 3.81
CA GLY A 68 -9.60 19.81 3.42
C GLY A 68 -9.05 21.21 3.72
N GLN A 69 -8.44 21.43 4.87
CA GLN A 69 -7.85 22.72 5.25
C GLN A 69 -6.69 23.15 4.34
N LYS A 70 -5.88 22.18 3.89
CA LYS A 70 -4.75 22.41 3.00
C LYS A 70 -5.10 22.25 1.52
N ASP A 71 -6.34 21.93 1.18
CA ASP A 71 -6.77 21.64 -0.20
C ASP A 71 -5.87 20.60 -0.88
N ILE A 72 -5.53 19.52 -0.16
CA ILE A 72 -4.67 18.45 -0.68
C ILE A 72 -5.49 17.51 -1.56
N GLN A 73 -4.97 17.20 -2.74
CA GLN A 73 -5.52 16.14 -3.58
C GLN A 73 -4.80 14.83 -3.26
N PHE A 74 -5.48 13.94 -2.53
CA PHE A 74 -4.91 12.68 -2.08
C PHE A 74 -5.35 11.51 -2.99
N PHE A 75 -4.40 10.71 -3.43
CA PHE A 75 -4.60 9.55 -4.28
C PHE A 75 -3.94 8.32 -3.65
N ASP A 76 -4.70 7.25 -3.49
CA ASP A 76 -4.22 5.97 -2.98
C ASP A 76 -4.07 4.97 -4.14
N ASN A 77 -2.93 4.29 -4.21
CA ASN A 77 -2.68 3.24 -5.19
C ASN A 77 -3.76 2.15 -5.15
N ASP A 78 -4.33 1.88 -3.98
CA ASP A 78 -5.33 0.82 -3.80
C ASP A 78 -6.73 1.19 -4.33
N ASP A 79 -6.91 2.44 -4.77
CA ASP A 79 -8.13 2.89 -5.45
C ASP A 79 -8.05 2.76 -6.97
N ILE A 80 -6.90 2.34 -7.52
CA ILE A 80 -6.76 2.12 -8.96
C ILE A 80 -7.73 1.01 -9.42
N PRO A 81 -8.65 1.30 -10.35
CA PRO A 81 -9.56 0.29 -10.85
C PRO A 81 -8.76 -0.73 -11.67
N GLY A 82 -8.86 -2.00 -11.30
CA GLY A 82 -8.07 -3.06 -11.91
C GLY A 82 -8.80 -4.40 -11.91
N ARG A 83 -8.21 -5.36 -12.63
CA ARG A 83 -8.60 -6.76 -12.53
C ARG A 83 -7.57 -7.51 -11.70
N PHE A 84 -8.04 -8.45 -10.90
CA PHE A 84 -7.22 -9.36 -10.12
C PHE A 84 -7.05 -10.68 -10.86
N VAL A 85 -5.93 -11.34 -10.60
CA VAL A 85 -5.63 -12.67 -11.11
C VAL A 85 -6.16 -13.69 -10.11
N PHE A 86 -7.20 -14.42 -10.48
CA PHE A 86 -7.80 -15.45 -9.65
C PHE A 86 -7.49 -16.86 -10.15
N ILE A 87 -7.32 -17.78 -9.21
CA ILE A 87 -7.28 -19.23 -9.43
C ILE A 87 -8.53 -19.81 -8.77
N ASP A 88 -9.34 -20.46 -9.57
CA ASP A 88 -10.58 -21.13 -9.19
C ASP A 88 -10.49 -22.58 -9.69
N ASP A 89 -10.76 -23.55 -8.82
CA ASP A 89 -10.65 -24.97 -9.10
C ASP A 89 -11.69 -25.49 -10.12
N ASN A 90 -12.79 -24.74 -10.31
CA ASN A 90 -13.81 -25.05 -11.30
C ASN A 90 -13.57 -24.41 -12.67
N MET A 91 -12.53 -23.57 -12.81
CA MET A 91 -12.25 -22.78 -14.01
C MET A 91 -10.79 -22.95 -14.47
N PRO A 92 -10.45 -22.60 -15.72
CA PRO A 92 -9.05 -22.52 -16.11
C PRO A 92 -8.27 -21.59 -15.17
N PRO A 93 -6.98 -21.83 -14.89
CA PRO A 93 -6.22 -21.02 -13.94
C PRO A 93 -5.93 -19.60 -14.49
N TYR A 94 -5.50 -18.71 -13.59
CA TYR A 94 -5.00 -17.36 -13.89
C TYR A 94 -5.98 -16.45 -14.64
N GLN A 95 -7.25 -16.50 -14.27
CA GLN A 95 -8.26 -15.69 -14.93
C GLN A 95 -8.25 -14.27 -14.37
N LEU A 96 -8.74 -13.32 -15.19
CA LEU A 96 -8.84 -11.90 -14.82
C LEU A 96 -10.28 -11.50 -14.53
N GLN A 97 -10.53 -10.93 -13.35
CA GLN A 97 -11.84 -10.49 -12.89
C GLN A 97 -11.74 -9.24 -12.04
N HIS A 98 -12.83 -8.49 -11.95
CA HIS A 98 -12.93 -7.37 -11.03
C HIS A 98 -13.25 -7.85 -9.62
N PHE A 99 -12.84 -7.07 -8.62
CA PHE A 99 -13.16 -7.34 -7.22
C PHE A 99 -14.68 -7.42 -6.99
N GLU A 100 -15.44 -6.58 -7.70
CA GLU A 100 -16.90 -6.47 -7.59
C GLU A 100 -17.63 -7.63 -8.29
N THR A 101 -16.97 -8.35 -9.19
CA THR A 101 -17.57 -9.45 -10.00
C THR A 101 -16.63 -10.66 -10.08
N PRO A 102 -16.29 -11.30 -8.93
CA PRO A 102 -15.29 -12.36 -8.87
C PRO A 102 -15.69 -13.62 -9.65
N ALA A 103 -16.99 -13.86 -9.85
CA ALA A 103 -17.54 -15.04 -10.50
C ALA A 103 -18.07 -14.77 -11.94
N LEU A 104 -17.59 -13.72 -12.62
CA LEU A 104 -18.11 -13.29 -13.93
C LEU A 104 -18.17 -14.40 -15.00
N HIS A 105 -17.26 -15.38 -14.91
CA HIS A 105 -17.12 -16.44 -15.92
C HIS A 105 -18.08 -17.62 -15.73
N TYR A 106 -18.82 -17.66 -14.62
CA TYR A 106 -19.88 -18.64 -14.44
C TYR A 106 -21.12 -18.20 -15.22
N ASN A 107 -21.64 -19.10 -16.06
CA ASN A 107 -22.82 -18.81 -16.87
C ASN A 107 -24.11 -18.75 -16.03
N ASN A 108 -24.13 -19.37 -14.86
CA ASN A 108 -25.30 -19.41 -13.98
C ASN A 108 -25.57 -18.02 -13.34
N PRO A 109 -26.79 -17.47 -13.48
CA PRO A 109 -27.15 -16.17 -12.92
C PRO A 109 -26.88 -16.00 -11.41
N ASN A 110 -27.01 -17.08 -10.63
CA ASN A 110 -26.75 -17.03 -9.18
C ASN A 110 -25.28 -16.71 -8.88
N TRP A 111 -24.35 -17.13 -9.74
CA TRP A 111 -22.93 -16.85 -9.58
C TRP A 111 -22.58 -15.42 -9.97
N LYS A 112 -23.29 -14.84 -10.93
CA LYS A 112 -23.03 -13.46 -11.39
C LYS A 112 -23.29 -12.40 -10.32
N THR A 113 -24.03 -12.76 -9.28
CA THR A 113 -24.32 -11.88 -8.15
C THR A 113 -23.38 -12.11 -6.98
N CYS A 114 -22.45 -13.07 -7.06
CA CYS A 114 -21.46 -13.29 -6.01
C CYS A 114 -20.57 -12.07 -5.83
N ARG A 115 -20.23 -11.78 -4.57
CA ARG A 115 -19.24 -10.77 -4.16
C ARG A 115 -18.21 -11.42 -3.26
N ILE A 116 -17.03 -10.82 -3.19
CA ILE A 116 -16.05 -11.19 -2.18
C ILE A 116 -16.62 -10.76 -0.82
N SER A 117 -16.80 -11.72 0.08
CA SER A 117 -17.31 -11.48 1.42
C SER A 117 -16.18 -11.47 2.45
N GLU A 118 -15.18 -12.32 2.26
CA GLU A 118 -14.07 -12.48 3.19
C GLU A 118 -12.78 -12.80 2.42
N PHE A 119 -11.63 -12.47 3.02
CA PHE A 119 -10.35 -12.98 2.55
C PHE A 119 -9.41 -13.23 3.72
N VAL A 120 -8.46 -14.14 3.52
CA VAL A 120 -7.38 -14.45 4.46
C VAL A 120 -6.06 -14.14 3.78
N ALA A 121 -5.32 -13.20 4.38
CA ALA A 121 -3.93 -12.92 4.02
C ALA A 121 -3.01 -13.83 4.86
N PRO A 122 -2.13 -14.65 4.23
CA PRO A 122 -1.20 -15.53 4.94
C PRO A 122 -0.01 -14.72 5.47
N LEU A 123 -0.23 -13.98 6.54
CA LEU A 123 0.81 -13.19 7.19
C LEU A 123 1.72 -14.07 8.03
N HIS A 124 3.00 -13.69 8.13
CA HIS A 124 3.93 -14.38 9.01
C HIS A 124 3.49 -14.18 10.49
N PRO A 125 3.60 -15.19 11.38
CA PRO A 125 3.05 -15.12 12.74
C PRO A 125 3.55 -13.96 13.61
N ARG A 126 4.70 -13.37 13.26
CA ARG A 126 5.29 -12.22 13.96
C ARG A 126 4.85 -10.88 13.41
N MET A 127 3.99 -10.85 12.40
CA MET A 127 3.43 -9.61 11.87
C MET A 127 2.18 -9.24 12.63
N TYR A 128 2.27 -8.17 13.42
CA TYR A 128 1.14 -7.70 14.23
C TYR A 128 0.60 -6.34 13.74
N LEU A 129 1.35 -5.60 12.91
CA LEU A 129 0.89 -4.34 12.35
C LEU A 129 0.13 -4.57 11.04
N GLU A 130 -1.17 -4.35 11.06
CA GLU A 130 -2.04 -4.49 9.90
C GLU A 130 -1.94 -3.32 8.91
N ALA A 131 -2.30 -3.59 7.64
CA ALA A 131 -2.24 -2.62 6.54
C ALA A 131 -2.96 -1.29 6.83
N VAL A 132 -4.18 -1.35 7.38
CA VAL A 132 -4.98 -0.16 7.71
C VAL A 132 -4.25 0.73 8.71
N ALA A 133 -3.77 0.12 9.79
CA ALA A 133 -3.10 0.83 10.87
C ALA A 133 -1.77 1.45 10.38
N ALA A 134 -0.99 0.71 9.59
CA ALA A 134 0.24 1.21 8.96
C ALA A 134 -0.04 2.41 8.05
N LYS A 135 -1.07 2.32 7.20
CA LYS A 135 -1.45 3.38 6.26
C LYS A 135 -1.87 4.66 6.99
N VAL A 136 -2.77 4.55 7.96
CA VAL A 136 -3.23 5.69 8.78
C VAL A 136 -2.04 6.32 9.51
N TYR A 137 -1.14 5.52 10.08
CA TYR A 137 0.03 6.03 10.78
C TYR A 137 0.96 6.83 9.86
N ILE A 138 1.26 6.31 8.66
CA ILE A 138 2.10 7.03 7.67
C ILE A 138 1.44 8.34 7.24
N LYS A 139 0.13 8.33 6.97
CA LYS A 139 -0.60 9.55 6.61
C LYS A 139 -0.55 10.57 7.75
N LYS A 140 -0.67 10.14 9.01
CA LYS A 140 -0.54 10.99 10.20
C LYS A 140 0.86 11.57 10.34
N LEU A 141 1.92 10.78 10.10
CA LEU A 141 3.29 11.31 10.08
C LEU A 141 3.50 12.33 8.95
N LEU A 142 3.03 12.02 7.74
CA LEU A 142 3.20 12.87 6.56
C LEU A 142 2.46 14.21 6.70
N LEU A 143 1.20 14.18 7.15
CA LEU A 143 0.31 15.33 7.16
C LEU A 143 0.25 16.07 8.51
N GLY A 144 0.65 15.41 9.60
CA GLY A 144 0.58 15.91 10.98
C GLY A 144 1.60 16.99 11.36
N GLY A 145 2.25 17.63 10.38
CA GLY A 145 3.12 18.78 10.60
C GLY A 145 4.62 18.48 10.71
N MET A 146 5.03 17.20 10.75
CA MET A 146 6.45 16.85 10.67
C MET A 146 7.07 17.24 9.32
N PHE A 147 6.30 17.14 8.24
CA PHE A 147 6.76 17.50 6.91
C PHE A 147 6.06 18.75 6.38
N PRO A 148 6.79 19.63 5.66
CA PRO A 148 6.23 20.83 5.07
C PRO A 148 5.44 20.49 3.80
N ILE A 149 4.18 20.12 3.98
CA ILE A 149 3.22 19.93 2.88
C ILE A 149 2.53 21.26 2.59
N ALA A 150 2.71 21.76 1.37
CA ALA A 150 2.11 23.01 0.91
C ALA A 150 0.62 22.83 0.60
N ASN A 151 -0.12 23.93 0.60
CA ASN A 151 -1.52 23.90 0.20
C ASN A 151 -1.65 23.57 -1.30
N GLY A 152 -2.72 22.88 -1.70
CA GLY A 152 -2.92 22.46 -3.10
C GLY A 152 -2.00 21.34 -3.56
N THR A 153 -1.26 20.68 -2.65
CA THR A 153 -0.32 19.62 -3.04
C THR A 153 -1.10 18.38 -3.50
N GLU A 154 -0.72 17.84 -4.65
CA GLU A 154 -1.10 16.49 -5.07
C GLU A 154 -0.19 15.46 -4.39
N ILE A 155 -0.80 14.47 -3.74
CA ILE A 155 -0.10 13.37 -3.06
C ILE A 155 -0.66 12.05 -3.57
N PHE A 156 0.22 11.23 -4.12
CA PHE A 156 -0.02 9.84 -4.46
C PHE A 156 0.71 8.94 -3.46
N VAL A 157 0.02 7.99 -2.83
CA VAL A 157 0.60 7.06 -1.87
C VAL A 157 0.46 5.63 -2.36
N ARG A 158 1.57 4.89 -2.30
CA ARG A 158 1.60 3.45 -2.50
C ARG A 158 2.16 2.80 -1.25
N LEU A 159 1.36 1.95 -0.60
CA LEU A 159 1.77 1.16 0.57
C LEU A 159 1.83 -0.32 0.19
N PHE A 160 2.88 -1.00 0.60
CA PHE A 160 3.01 -2.45 0.45
C PHE A 160 3.88 -3.03 1.55
N LEU A 161 3.69 -4.31 1.82
CA LEU A 161 4.55 -5.10 2.68
C LEU A 161 5.63 -5.77 1.84
N THR A 162 6.86 -5.84 2.36
CA THR A 162 7.89 -6.70 1.79
C THR A 162 8.88 -7.16 2.85
N SER A 163 9.79 -8.06 2.48
CA SER A 163 10.88 -8.44 3.38
C SER A 163 11.98 -7.37 3.38
N ASN A 164 12.62 -7.15 4.53
CA ASN A 164 13.77 -6.23 4.60
C ASN A 164 14.88 -6.65 3.63
N ARG A 165 15.06 -7.96 3.42
CA ARG A 165 16.12 -8.50 2.55
C ARG A 165 15.88 -8.10 1.11
N SER A 166 14.66 -8.31 0.60
CA SER A 166 14.29 -7.92 -0.76
C SER A 166 14.40 -6.41 -0.96
N TYR A 167 13.95 -5.64 0.04
CA TYR A 167 13.98 -4.18 -0.03
C TYR A 167 15.42 -3.62 0.02
N LYS A 168 16.29 -4.15 0.88
CA LYS A 168 17.70 -3.76 0.93
C LYS A 168 18.47 -4.15 -0.32
N ASP A 169 18.22 -5.34 -0.88
CA ASP A 169 18.82 -5.75 -2.16
C ASP A 169 18.40 -4.80 -3.29
N TYR A 170 17.13 -4.41 -3.32
CA TYR A 170 16.64 -3.39 -4.24
C TYR A 170 17.33 -2.04 -4.04
N LEU A 171 17.36 -1.52 -2.81
CA LEU A 171 17.97 -0.23 -2.49
C LEU A 171 19.44 -0.21 -2.88
N ALA A 172 20.20 -1.26 -2.57
CA ALA A 172 21.62 -1.37 -2.89
C ALA A 172 21.91 -1.23 -4.39
N ARG A 173 20.99 -1.70 -5.24
CA ARG A 173 21.09 -1.64 -6.71
C ARG A 173 20.48 -0.38 -7.31
N ASN A 174 19.69 0.36 -6.54
CA ASN A 174 19.01 1.55 -7.02
C ASN A 174 19.95 2.77 -6.98
N VAL A 175 20.40 3.19 -8.17
CA VAL A 175 21.29 4.35 -8.36
C VAL A 175 20.59 5.70 -8.31
N SER A 176 19.25 5.73 -8.38
CA SER A 176 18.47 6.98 -8.32
C SER A 176 18.30 7.52 -6.90
N PHE A 177 18.46 6.68 -5.88
CA PHE A 177 18.51 7.15 -4.49
C PHE A 177 19.81 7.89 -4.20
N SER A 178 19.71 8.92 -3.35
CA SER A 178 20.89 9.52 -2.72
C SER A 178 21.75 8.45 -2.04
N ALA A 179 23.05 8.42 -2.35
CA ALA A 179 23.99 7.43 -1.83
C ALA A 179 24.00 7.41 -0.29
N THR A 180 23.91 8.58 0.34
CA THR A 180 23.86 8.72 1.80
C THR A 180 22.56 8.16 2.39
N VAL A 181 21.40 8.44 1.79
CA VAL A 181 20.11 7.86 2.24
C VAL A 181 20.14 6.34 2.08
N ARG A 182 20.62 5.86 0.94
CA ARG A 182 20.73 4.42 0.65
C ARG A 182 21.62 3.72 1.67
N GLU A 183 22.80 4.25 1.95
CA GLU A 183 23.73 3.70 2.94
C GLU A 183 23.12 3.70 4.34
N PHE A 184 22.48 4.80 4.73
CA PHE A 184 21.79 4.92 6.01
C PHE A 184 20.74 3.82 6.20
N ILE A 185 19.80 3.70 5.24
CA ILE A 185 18.72 2.70 5.31
C ILE A 185 19.28 1.27 5.24
N THR A 186 20.31 1.02 4.41
CA THR A 186 20.91 -0.32 4.29
C THR A 186 21.55 -0.78 5.60
N ASN A 187 22.13 0.15 6.36
CA ASN A 187 22.78 -0.13 7.65
C ASN A 187 21.82 -0.20 8.84
N MET A 188 20.55 0.23 8.69
CA MET A 188 19.56 0.13 9.76
C MET A 188 19.19 -1.31 10.09
N LEU A 189 19.07 -1.62 11.38
CA LEU A 189 18.46 -2.87 11.83
C LEU A 189 16.96 -2.80 11.54
N MET A 190 16.41 -3.85 10.93
CA MET A 190 15.01 -3.94 10.56
C MET A 190 14.48 -5.35 10.88
N PRO A 191 13.21 -5.48 11.27
CA PRO A 191 12.54 -6.78 11.35
C PRO A 191 12.51 -7.47 10.00
N GLU A 192 12.20 -8.77 9.97
CA GLU A 192 12.11 -9.55 8.72
C GLU A 192 11.16 -8.93 7.70
N PHE A 193 10.01 -8.42 8.15
CA PHE A 193 8.98 -7.79 7.33
C PHE A 193 8.79 -6.33 7.69
N ILE A 194 8.65 -5.49 6.68
CA ILE A 194 8.49 -4.04 6.80
C ILE A 194 7.32 -3.57 5.94
N TRP A 195 6.62 -2.54 6.43
CA TRP A 195 5.72 -1.76 5.60
C TRP A 195 6.52 -0.65 4.93
N VAL A 196 6.38 -0.53 3.62
CA VAL A 196 7.01 0.52 2.83
C VAL A 196 5.92 1.36 2.19
N ALA A 197 5.96 2.66 2.43
CA ALA A 197 5.15 3.62 1.68
C ALA A 197 6.02 4.55 0.85
N GLU A 198 5.65 4.65 -0.42
CA GLU A 198 6.25 5.54 -1.40
C GLU A 198 5.29 6.69 -1.67
N ILE A 199 5.79 7.91 -1.55
CA ILE A 199 5.03 9.15 -1.74
C ILE A 199 5.47 9.80 -3.05
N SER A 200 4.49 10.10 -3.89
CA SER A 200 4.66 10.65 -5.22
C SER A 200 3.56 11.68 -5.53
N ASP A 201 3.52 12.15 -6.77
CA ASP A 201 2.35 12.72 -7.44
C ASP A 201 2.01 11.83 -8.67
N LYS A 202 0.92 12.11 -9.39
CA LYS A 202 0.51 11.34 -10.58
C LYS A 202 1.57 11.42 -11.69
N ALA A 203 2.25 12.55 -11.85
CA ALA A 203 3.25 12.74 -12.91
C ALA A 203 4.53 11.90 -12.68
N ASN A 204 5.00 11.81 -11.43
CA ASN A 204 6.16 11.03 -11.04
C ASN A 204 5.83 9.55 -10.95
N ILE A 205 4.63 9.17 -10.48
CA ILE A 205 4.29 7.76 -10.33
C ILE A 205 4.13 7.06 -11.69
N LYS A 206 3.62 7.75 -12.71
CA LYS A 206 3.64 7.28 -14.12
C LYS A 206 5.05 7.03 -14.65
N ARG A 207 6.03 7.80 -14.18
CA ARG A 207 7.47 7.60 -14.47
C ARG A 207 8.13 6.58 -13.54
N ARG A 208 7.35 5.90 -12.69
CA ARG A 208 7.82 4.96 -11.65
C ARG A 208 8.81 5.61 -10.69
N GLN A 209 8.52 6.85 -10.30
CA GLN A 209 9.32 7.63 -9.37
C GLN A 209 8.51 8.05 -8.16
N ALA A 210 9.17 8.14 -7.02
CA ALA A 210 8.66 8.71 -5.78
C ALA A 210 9.69 9.69 -5.21
N TYR A 211 9.27 10.54 -4.28
CA TYR A 211 10.11 11.55 -3.63
C TYR A 211 9.93 11.61 -2.11
N GLY A 212 9.09 10.72 -1.57
CA GLY A 212 9.04 10.43 -0.14
C GLY A 212 9.00 8.92 0.10
N LEU A 213 9.59 8.49 1.20
CA LEU A 213 9.73 7.10 1.59
C LEU A 213 9.48 6.96 3.09
N PHE A 214 8.58 6.08 3.47
CA PHE A 214 8.36 5.66 4.85
C PHE A 214 8.59 4.17 4.96
N ILE A 215 9.29 3.75 6.01
CA ILE A 215 9.56 2.37 6.37
C ILE A 215 9.14 2.19 7.81
N LEU A 216 8.20 1.27 8.04
CA LEU A 216 7.75 0.89 9.38
C LEU A 216 8.08 -0.56 9.68
N ASP A 217 8.30 -0.82 10.96
CA ASP A 217 8.33 -2.17 11.51
C ASP A 217 6.94 -2.83 11.42
N ALA A 218 6.82 -3.97 10.73
CA ALA A 218 5.55 -4.70 10.62
C ALA A 218 5.27 -5.64 11.82
N THR A 219 6.23 -5.81 12.71
CA THR A 219 6.24 -6.72 13.86
C THR A 219 5.99 -6.04 15.21
N GLU A 220 5.77 -4.74 15.23
CA GLU A 220 5.45 -3.99 16.45
C GLU A 220 3.98 -3.51 16.38
N PRO A 221 3.06 -3.98 17.24
CA PRO A 221 1.66 -3.58 17.22
C PRO A 221 1.37 -2.22 17.88
N ASP A 222 2.20 -1.71 18.80
CA ASP A 222 1.91 -0.48 19.56
C ASP A 222 2.23 0.82 18.80
N LEU A 223 1.23 1.40 18.12
CA LEU A 223 1.38 2.64 17.34
C LEU A 223 1.56 3.92 18.18
N ASN A 224 1.44 3.83 19.51
CA ASN A 224 1.61 5.00 20.38
C ASN A 224 3.08 5.40 20.53
N ARG A 225 4.00 4.48 20.19
CA ARG A 225 5.44 4.73 20.21
C ARG A 225 5.94 4.99 18.80
N HIS A 226 6.78 6.01 18.66
CA HIS A 226 7.49 6.28 17.41
C HIS A 226 8.59 5.24 17.11
N SER A 227 8.81 4.25 17.98
CA SER A 227 9.78 3.16 17.80
C SER A 227 9.57 2.33 16.54
N LYS A 228 8.36 2.35 15.97
CA LYS A 228 8.10 1.66 14.68
C LYS A 228 8.66 2.37 13.47
N LEU A 229 8.92 3.67 13.58
CA LEU A 229 9.42 4.47 12.47
C LEU A 229 10.90 4.15 12.27
N ILE A 230 11.17 3.22 11.36
CA ILE A 230 12.53 2.91 10.92
C ILE A 230 13.06 4.10 10.12
N PHE A 231 12.27 4.59 9.17
CA PHE A 231 12.63 5.74 8.34
C PHE A 231 11.39 6.47 7.85
N GLY A 232 11.40 7.80 7.84
CA GLY A 232 10.35 8.63 7.24
C GLY A 232 10.96 9.84 6.57
N GLY A 233 10.99 9.85 5.24
CA GLY A 233 11.58 10.92 4.42
C GLY A 233 10.57 11.51 3.46
N TYR A 234 10.61 12.83 3.30
CA TYR A 234 9.85 13.54 2.28
C TYR A 234 10.64 14.77 1.82
N LYS A 235 10.92 14.83 0.51
CA LYS A 235 11.76 15.87 -0.11
C LYS A 235 13.15 15.96 0.52
N ASN A 236 13.39 17.00 1.33
CA ASN A 236 14.72 17.34 1.87
C ASN A 236 14.85 17.04 3.36
N ILE A 237 13.84 16.41 3.96
CA ILE A 237 13.79 16.14 5.39
C ILE A 237 13.54 14.64 5.57
N PHE A 238 14.29 14.03 6.47
CA PHE A 238 13.95 12.70 6.96
C PHE A 238 14.04 12.62 8.48
N TYR A 239 13.31 11.65 9.00
CA TYR A 239 13.16 11.33 10.39
C TYR A 239 13.44 9.85 10.60
N TYR A 240 14.00 9.51 11.76
CA TYR A 240 14.11 8.13 12.22
C TYR A 240 14.05 8.10 13.74
N TRP A 241 13.69 6.95 14.29
CA TRP A 241 13.72 6.73 15.73
C TRP A 241 15.14 6.38 16.21
N ASN A 242 15.65 7.14 17.17
CA ASN A 242 16.89 6.82 17.87
C ASN A 242 16.56 6.06 19.15
N GLU A 243 16.85 4.77 19.18
CA GLU A 243 16.59 3.90 20.33
C GLU A 243 17.33 4.33 21.60
N GLU A 244 18.61 4.71 21.48
CA GLU A 244 19.44 5.07 22.64
C GLU A 244 18.91 6.30 23.37
N LYS A 245 18.37 7.26 22.62
CA LYS A 245 17.82 8.52 23.15
C LYS A 245 16.31 8.50 23.33
N SER A 246 15.64 7.45 22.83
CA SER A 246 14.17 7.34 22.79
C SER A 246 13.52 8.59 22.20
N GLU A 247 14.06 9.08 21.08
CA GLU A 247 13.58 10.29 20.41
C GLU A 247 13.54 10.16 18.89
N ILE A 248 12.67 10.93 18.25
CA ILE A 248 12.74 11.13 16.80
C ILE A 248 13.87 12.10 16.48
N VAL A 249 14.79 11.69 15.63
CA VAL A 249 15.86 12.54 15.11
C VAL A 249 15.48 13.07 13.74
N LYS A 250 15.61 14.39 13.54
CA LYS A 250 15.41 15.07 12.27
C LYS A 250 16.75 15.30 11.57
N ASN A 251 16.82 15.02 10.27
CA ASN A 251 17.95 15.36 9.42
C ASN A 251 17.51 16.04 8.12
N TYR A 252 18.44 16.77 7.52
CA TYR A 252 18.25 17.46 6.24
C TYR A 252 19.14 16.81 5.19
N LEU A 253 18.50 16.18 4.21
CA LEU A 253 19.20 15.56 3.08
C LEU A 253 18.25 15.56 1.88
N ALA A 254 18.70 16.13 0.77
CA ALA A 254 17.95 16.08 -0.47
C ALA A 254 17.90 14.63 -0.95
N SER A 255 16.72 14.01 -0.86
CA SER A 255 16.52 12.62 -1.30
C SER A 255 16.41 12.53 -2.82
N GLY A 256 16.05 13.63 -3.48
CA GLY A 256 15.69 13.63 -4.90
C GLY A 256 14.44 12.81 -5.16
N SER A 257 14.09 12.63 -6.45
CA SER A 257 13.18 11.55 -6.84
C SER A 257 13.98 10.26 -7.04
N PHE A 258 13.36 9.14 -6.73
CA PHE A 258 13.95 7.81 -6.83
C PHE A 258 12.97 6.84 -7.47
N SER A 259 13.48 5.80 -8.13
CA SER A 259 12.66 4.73 -8.70
C SER A 259 11.90 4.00 -7.59
N ILE A 260 10.66 3.59 -7.87
CA ILE A 260 9.82 2.82 -6.94
C ILE A 260 10.15 1.32 -6.96
N TYR A 261 9.87 0.64 -5.85
CA TYR A 261 10.07 -0.79 -5.67
C TYR A 261 8.99 -1.62 -6.38
N VAL A 262 9.41 -2.51 -7.27
CA VAL A 262 8.49 -3.31 -8.11
C VAL A 262 8.75 -4.82 -8.04
N ASN A 263 9.45 -5.31 -7.01
CA ASN A 263 9.82 -6.73 -6.95
C ASN A 263 8.71 -7.63 -6.39
N ASN A 264 7.70 -7.08 -5.68
CA ASN A 264 6.57 -7.88 -5.17
C ASN A 264 5.66 -8.38 -6.28
N LEU A 265 5.30 -7.50 -7.22
CA LEU A 265 4.47 -7.81 -8.38
C LEU A 265 5.12 -7.27 -9.65
N LYS A 266 5.12 -8.06 -10.72
CA LYS A 266 5.60 -7.58 -12.03
C LYS A 266 4.57 -6.64 -12.66
N GLY A 267 4.99 -5.43 -12.99
CA GLY A 267 4.26 -4.53 -13.89
C GLY A 267 3.44 -3.44 -13.20
N PHE A 268 4.07 -2.73 -12.26
CA PHE A 268 3.83 -1.30 -12.17
C PHE A 268 4.29 -0.61 -13.46
#